data_AF-A0A974TEM3-F1
#
_entry.id   AF-A0A974TEM3-F1
#
_cell.length_a   1.000
_cell.length_b   1.000
_cell.length_c   1.000
_cell.angle_alpha   90.00
_cell.angle_beta   90.00
_cell.angle_gamma   90.00
#
_symmetry.space_group_name_H-M   'P 1'
#
loop_
_entity.id
_entity.type
_entity.pdbx_description
1 polymer ?
#
loop_
_entity_poly.entity_id
_entity_poly.type
_entity_poly.pdbx_seq_one_letter_code
_entity_poly.pdbx_strand_id
1 'polypeptide(L)'
;MDRLAFDRSIAIDPQRRERIHPERWTQIFREGDAAPAWLVADFNANRRRATIVAQLITLWERLTDEAVAMFNKLIGRLFARANLRRKQKYADTRQETTKALRLARNTLRALVVANDTGRNAIDVLDDEIGWHRLLEAKPEVEAMVQDADPDPLVLAAEHYGPVRKYAAGFLETFTFRSSRRHDPLLAAIGTLKTLNSAGRRILPERAPVGHLTAQARKLIFADAKPDRRLHEIATLAALRDRLRSGDIWVEGSRAFRPMDEQLMPRPTFAALKASDDLGLGVPRDAVAYLTEAR
;
A
#
# COMPACT_ATOMS: atom_id res chain seq x y z
N MET A 1 8.67 -15.56 -8.64
CA MET A 1 9.61 -15.77 -7.51
C MET A 1 10.66 -16.78 -7.90
N ASP A 2 10.29 -17.93 -8.45
CA ASP A 2 11.23 -19.01 -8.83
C ASP A 2 12.37 -18.57 -9.75
N ARG A 3 12.08 -17.75 -10.78
CA ARG A 3 13.12 -17.16 -11.64
C ARG A 3 14.13 -16.30 -10.89
N LEU A 4 13.65 -15.53 -9.90
CA LEU A 4 14.50 -14.65 -9.09
C LEU A 4 15.28 -15.46 -8.05
N ALA A 5 14.71 -16.55 -7.54
CA ALA A 5 15.42 -17.50 -6.68
C ALA A 5 16.53 -18.22 -7.44
N PHE A 6 16.27 -18.64 -8.69
CA PHE A 6 17.28 -19.22 -9.57
C PHE A 6 18.43 -18.24 -9.83
N ASP A 7 18.13 -17.00 -10.22
CA ASP A 7 19.14 -15.99 -10.50
C ASP A 7 20.03 -15.70 -9.27
N ARG A 8 19.41 -15.57 -8.08
CA ARG A 8 20.15 -15.39 -6.81
C ARG A 8 21.01 -16.59 -6.42
N SER A 9 20.65 -17.80 -6.84
CA SER A 9 21.46 -19.01 -6.58
C SER A 9 22.83 -18.97 -7.28
N ILE A 10 22.98 -18.14 -8.32
CA ILE A 10 24.25 -17.95 -9.04
C ILE A 10 25.25 -17.13 -8.19
N ALA A 11 24.81 -16.53 -7.08
CA ALA A 11 25.64 -15.86 -6.08
C ALA A 11 26.55 -14.74 -6.63
N ILE A 12 26.05 -14.00 -7.63
CA ILE A 12 26.73 -12.81 -8.17
C ILE A 12 26.41 -11.63 -7.27
N ASP A 13 27.46 -10.97 -6.77
CA ASP A 13 27.35 -9.70 -6.05
C ASP A 13 26.90 -8.57 -6.99
N PRO A 14 25.69 -8.00 -6.79
CA PRO A 14 25.17 -6.90 -7.61
C PRO A 14 25.96 -5.60 -7.46
N GLN A 15 26.67 -5.39 -6.35
CA GLN A 15 27.49 -4.20 -6.10
C GLN A 15 28.67 -4.10 -7.06
N ARG A 16 28.99 -5.16 -7.80
CA ARG A 16 29.98 -5.13 -8.88
C ARG A 16 29.66 -4.09 -9.96
N ARG A 17 28.37 -3.74 -10.15
CA ARG A 17 27.94 -2.66 -11.03
C ARG A 17 28.54 -1.30 -10.65
N GLU A 18 28.64 -1.02 -9.35
CA GLU A 18 29.07 0.30 -8.83
C GLU A 18 30.54 0.60 -9.13
N ARG A 19 31.32 -0.43 -9.45
CA ARG A 19 32.74 -0.31 -9.84
C ARG A 19 32.93 0.13 -11.29
N ILE A 20 31.86 0.19 -12.08
CA ILE A 20 31.88 0.49 -13.51
C ILE A 20 31.09 1.77 -13.76
N HIS A 21 31.65 2.68 -14.55
CA HIS A 21 30.96 3.90 -14.96
C HIS A 21 29.57 3.56 -15.57
N PRO A 22 28.48 4.26 -15.22
CA PRO A 22 27.12 3.92 -15.66
C PRO A 22 26.94 3.82 -17.17
N GLU A 23 27.61 4.68 -17.94
CA GLU A 23 27.57 4.63 -19.40
C GLU A 23 28.27 3.39 -19.96
N ARG A 24 29.41 3.01 -19.36
CA ARG A 24 30.13 1.81 -19.76
C ARG A 24 29.34 0.55 -19.42
N TRP A 25 28.65 0.53 -18.28
CA TRP A 25 27.71 -0.53 -17.94
C TRP A 25 26.60 -0.65 -18.97
N THR A 26 26.00 0.48 -19.35
CA THR A 26 24.92 0.54 -20.35
C THR A 26 25.40 0.02 -21.71
N GLN A 27 26.64 0.33 -22.10
CA GLN A 27 27.25 -0.21 -23.30
C GLN A 27 27.40 -1.74 -23.24
N ILE A 28 27.97 -2.30 -22.17
CA ILE A 28 28.13 -3.76 -22.02
C ILE A 28 26.78 -4.47 -22.07
N PHE A 29 25.76 -3.88 -21.44
CA PHE A 29 24.40 -4.41 -21.48
C PHE A 29 23.83 -4.42 -22.90
N ARG A 30 23.90 -3.30 -23.63
CA ARG A 30 23.43 -3.20 -25.03
C ARG A 30 24.14 -4.18 -25.97
N GLU A 31 25.45 -4.34 -25.81
CA GLU A 31 26.22 -5.33 -26.56
C GLU A 31 25.74 -6.76 -26.27
N GLY A 32 25.40 -7.05 -25.00
CA GLY A 32 24.79 -8.33 -24.61
C GLY A 32 23.38 -8.56 -25.17
N ASP A 33 22.53 -7.52 -25.18
CA ASP A 33 21.17 -7.61 -25.72
C ASP A 33 21.15 -7.88 -27.23
N ALA A 34 22.12 -7.31 -27.96
CA ALA A 34 22.26 -7.49 -29.40
C ALA A 34 22.93 -8.82 -29.78
N ALA A 35 23.63 -9.47 -28.84
CA ALA A 35 24.42 -10.66 -29.11
C ALA A 35 23.69 -11.94 -28.71
N PRO A 36 23.34 -12.84 -29.67
CA PRO A 36 22.81 -14.16 -29.33
C PRO A 36 23.84 -15.00 -28.58
N ALA A 37 23.37 -16.02 -27.85
CA ALA A 37 24.21 -16.82 -26.95
C ALA A 37 25.44 -17.45 -27.63
N TRP A 38 25.33 -17.85 -28.90
CA TRP A 38 26.45 -18.38 -29.68
C TRP A 38 27.53 -17.34 -29.94
N LEU A 39 27.15 -16.09 -30.27
CA LEU A 39 28.11 -15.00 -30.50
C LEU A 39 28.83 -14.60 -29.21
N VAL A 40 28.11 -14.62 -28.09
CA VAL A 40 28.70 -14.40 -26.76
C VAL A 40 29.68 -15.52 -26.39
N ALA A 41 29.47 -16.75 -26.87
CA ALA A 41 30.38 -17.87 -26.63
C ALA A 41 31.76 -17.64 -27.28
N ASP A 42 31.79 -17.00 -28.45
CA ASP A 42 33.01 -16.67 -29.20
C ASP A 42 33.82 -15.51 -28.61
N PHE A 43 33.25 -14.76 -27.67
CA PHE A 43 33.99 -13.72 -26.96
C PHE A 43 35.13 -14.30 -26.13
N ASN A 44 36.20 -13.52 -25.97
CA ASN A 44 37.24 -13.86 -24.99
C ASN A 44 36.65 -14.00 -23.58
N ALA A 45 37.31 -14.78 -22.72
CA ALA A 45 36.77 -15.19 -21.42
C ALA A 45 36.34 -13.99 -20.55
N ASN A 46 37.10 -12.90 -20.56
CA ASN A 46 36.81 -11.72 -19.74
C ASN A 46 35.58 -10.97 -20.26
N ARG A 47 35.52 -10.71 -21.58
CA ARG A 47 34.38 -10.04 -22.22
C ARG A 47 33.11 -10.88 -22.03
N ARG A 48 33.19 -12.19 -22.29
CA ARG A 48 32.07 -13.12 -22.09
C ARG A 48 31.52 -13.07 -20.67
N ARG A 49 32.39 -13.19 -19.67
CA ARG A 49 31.99 -13.12 -18.25
C ARG A 49 31.39 -11.77 -17.90
N ALA A 50 31.99 -10.67 -18.35
CA ALA A 50 31.49 -9.33 -18.09
C ALA A 50 30.08 -9.13 -18.68
N THR A 51 29.86 -9.57 -19.93
CA THR A 51 28.54 -9.51 -20.58
C THR A 51 27.51 -10.35 -19.84
N ILE A 52 27.82 -11.60 -19.48
CA ILE A 52 26.89 -12.48 -18.74
C ILE A 52 26.56 -11.90 -17.36
N VAL A 53 27.57 -11.47 -16.60
CA VAL A 53 27.37 -10.87 -15.26
C VAL A 53 26.53 -9.60 -15.35
N ALA A 54 26.78 -8.74 -16.35
CA ALA A 54 26.00 -7.53 -16.56
C ALA A 54 24.53 -7.84 -16.90
N GLN A 55 24.29 -8.85 -17.73
CA GLN A 55 22.95 -9.33 -18.09
C GLN A 55 22.22 -9.92 -16.87
N LEU A 56 22.88 -10.75 -16.07
CA LEU A 56 22.30 -11.33 -14.86
C LEU A 56 21.95 -10.26 -13.81
N ILE A 57 22.87 -9.34 -13.51
CA ILE A 57 22.58 -8.24 -12.56
C ILE A 57 21.42 -7.37 -13.05
N THR A 58 21.36 -7.08 -14.35
CA THR A 58 20.27 -6.27 -14.92
C THR A 58 18.94 -7.02 -14.91
N LEU A 59 18.96 -8.33 -15.20
CA LEU A 59 17.79 -9.20 -15.10
C LEU A 59 17.28 -9.27 -13.66
N TRP A 60 18.18 -9.36 -12.68
CA TRP A 60 17.84 -9.38 -11.27
C TRP A 60 17.13 -8.09 -10.83
N GLU A 61 17.67 -6.92 -11.21
CA GLU A 61 17.06 -5.63 -10.94
C GLU A 61 15.66 -5.55 -11.58
N ARG A 62 15.54 -5.97 -12.84
CA ARG A 62 14.27 -5.95 -13.58
C ARG A 62 13.23 -6.86 -12.95
N LEU A 63 13.59 -8.11 -12.60
CA LEU A 63 12.68 -9.05 -11.97
C LEU A 63 12.24 -8.57 -10.58
N THR A 64 13.13 -7.89 -9.84
CA THR A 64 12.81 -7.25 -8.57
C THR A 64 11.77 -6.14 -8.79
N ASP A 65 12.02 -5.23 -9.72
CA ASP A 65 11.11 -4.11 -10.03
C ASP A 65 9.74 -4.61 -10.51
N GLU A 66 9.70 -5.60 -11.41
CA GLU A 66 8.48 -6.21 -11.91
C GLU A 66 7.70 -6.91 -10.79
N ALA A 67 8.38 -7.60 -9.87
CA ALA A 67 7.74 -8.25 -8.73
C ALA A 67 7.11 -7.23 -7.76
N VAL A 68 7.81 -6.13 -7.45
CA VAL A 68 7.27 -5.05 -6.61
C VAL A 68 6.11 -4.33 -7.31
N ALA A 69 6.20 -4.10 -8.62
CA ALA A 69 5.10 -3.55 -9.40
C ALA A 69 3.86 -4.47 -9.40
N MET A 70 4.05 -5.79 -9.53
CA MET A 70 2.97 -6.77 -9.40
C MET A 70 2.34 -6.76 -8.01
N PHE A 71 3.14 -6.69 -6.95
CA PHE A 71 2.66 -6.53 -5.58
C PHE A 71 1.77 -5.28 -5.43
N ASN A 72 2.26 -4.12 -5.87
CA ASN A 72 1.52 -2.86 -5.83
C ASN A 72 0.19 -2.93 -6.60
N LYS A 73 0.18 -3.61 -7.76
CA LYS A 73 -1.03 -3.84 -8.56
C LYS A 73 -1.98 -4.83 -7.90
N LEU A 74 -1.49 -5.87 -7.23
CA LEU A 74 -2.31 -6.89 -6.57
C LEU A 74 -3.05 -6.29 -5.37
N ILE A 75 -2.33 -5.61 -4.48
CA ILE A 75 -2.92 -4.96 -3.31
C ILE A 75 -3.83 -3.79 -3.74
N GLY A 76 -3.43 -3.01 -4.75
CA GLY A 76 -4.28 -1.96 -5.31
C GLY A 76 -5.60 -2.50 -5.87
N ARG A 77 -5.57 -3.60 -6.64
CA ARG A 77 -6.78 -4.25 -7.16
C ARG A 77 -7.66 -4.83 -6.06
N LEU A 78 -7.06 -5.36 -4.99
CA LEU A 78 -7.80 -5.87 -3.83
C LEU A 78 -8.68 -4.78 -3.21
N PHE A 79 -8.10 -3.63 -2.89
CA PHE A 79 -8.85 -2.51 -2.30
C PHE A 79 -9.78 -1.82 -3.31
N ALA A 80 -9.42 -1.78 -4.60
CA ALA A 80 -10.34 -1.29 -5.63
C ALA A 80 -11.61 -2.13 -5.71
N ARG A 81 -11.50 -3.47 -5.64
CA ARG A 81 -12.65 -4.38 -5.60
C ARG A 81 -13.46 -4.22 -4.32
N ALA A 82 -12.81 -4.13 -3.16
CA ALA A 82 -13.48 -3.88 -1.89
C ALA A 82 -14.30 -2.58 -1.93
N ASN A 83 -13.70 -1.49 -2.41
CA ASN A 83 -14.37 -0.20 -2.56
C ASN A 83 -15.50 -0.24 -3.60
N LEU A 84 -15.35 -1.00 -4.69
CA LEU A 84 -16.42 -1.18 -5.66
C LEU A 84 -17.61 -1.92 -5.06
N ARG A 85 -17.38 -3.01 -4.31
CA ARG A 85 -18.45 -3.74 -3.60
C ARG A 85 -19.16 -2.85 -2.59
N ARG A 86 -18.39 -2.07 -1.82
CA ARG A 86 -18.94 -1.08 -0.89
C ARG A 86 -19.84 -0.08 -1.60
N LYS A 87 -19.38 0.52 -2.71
CA LYS A 87 -20.18 1.43 -3.54
C LYS A 87 -21.45 0.77 -4.11
N GLN A 88 -21.35 -0.50 -4.54
CA GLN A 88 -22.49 -1.23 -5.07
C GLN A 88 -23.54 -1.48 -3.98
N LYS A 89 -23.13 -1.96 -2.79
CA LYS A 89 -24.04 -2.16 -1.65
C LYS A 89 -24.76 -0.86 -1.29
N TYR A 90 -24.04 0.26 -1.27
CA TYR A 90 -24.64 1.58 -1.06
C TYR A 90 -25.65 1.99 -2.14
N ALA A 91 -25.40 1.63 -3.40
CA ALA A 91 -26.32 1.92 -4.49
C ALA A 91 -27.59 1.06 -4.38
N ASP A 92 -27.44 -0.22 -4.06
CA ASP A 92 -28.54 -1.18 -3.95
C ASP A 92 -29.47 -0.83 -2.78
N THR A 93 -28.91 -0.50 -1.61
CA THR A 93 -29.68 -0.10 -0.42
C THR A 93 -30.18 1.35 -0.47
N ARG A 94 -29.86 2.13 -1.52
CA ARG A 94 -30.20 3.56 -1.58
C ARG A 94 -31.70 3.84 -1.44
N GLN A 95 -32.53 3.02 -2.07
CA GLN A 95 -34.00 3.20 -2.00
C GLN A 95 -34.52 2.90 -0.60
N GLU A 96 -34.07 1.81 0.01
CA GLU A 96 -34.41 1.41 1.39
C GLU A 96 -33.96 2.49 2.38
N THR A 97 -32.73 3.02 2.23
CA THR A 97 -32.24 4.13 3.06
C THR A 97 -33.08 5.38 2.91
N THR A 98 -33.51 5.68 1.69
CA THR A 98 -34.40 6.82 1.45
C THR A 98 -35.76 6.62 2.10
N LYS A 99 -36.31 5.39 2.09
CA LYS A 99 -37.58 5.07 2.77
C LYS A 99 -37.43 5.18 4.29
N ALA A 100 -36.38 4.61 4.87
CA ALA A 100 -36.09 4.71 6.30
C ALA A 100 -35.91 6.17 6.77
N LEU A 101 -35.17 6.98 6.03
CA LEU A 101 -34.99 8.41 6.33
C LEU A 101 -36.30 9.20 6.21
N ARG A 102 -37.17 8.88 5.24
CA ARG A 102 -38.51 9.48 5.15
C ARG A 102 -39.38 9.09 6.35
N LEU A 103 -39.35 7.84 6.77
CA LEU A 103 -40.09 7.36 7.94
C LEU A 103 -39.61 8.07 9.21
N ALA A 104 -38.29 8.16 9.42
CA ALA A 104 -37.70 8.87 10.55
C ALA A 104 -38.07 10.36 10.55
N ARG A 105 -37.97 11.04 9.39
CA ARG A 105 -38.40 12.45 9.25
C ARG A 105 -39.87 12.64 9.59
N ASN A 106 -40.76 11.76 9.10
CA ASN A 106 -42.18 11.85 9.38
C ASN A 106 -42.46 11.62 10.87
N THR A 107 -41.77 10.68 11.50
CA THR A 107 -41.86 10.40 12.95
C THR A 107 -41.45 11.63 13.76
N LEU A 108 -40.33 12.26 13.42
CA LEU A 108 -39.89 13.49 14.06
C LEU A 108 -40.90 14.62 13.89
N ARG A 109 -41.51 14.76 12.71
CA ARG A 109 -42.55 15.76 12.47
C ARG A 109 -43.80 15.52 13.34
N ALA A 110 -44.29 14.29 13.41
CA ALA A 110 -45.44 13.93 14.23
C ALA A 110 -45.20 14.22 15.72
N LEU A 111 -43.98 13.92 16.20
CA LEU A 111 -43.57 14.23 17.58
C LEU A 111 -43.53 15.73 17.87
N VAL A 112 -43.05 16.54 16.91
CA VAL A 112 -43.08 18.01 17.04
C VAL A 112 -44.52 18.52 17.07
N VAL A 113 -45.41 18.03 16.19
CA VAL A 113 -46.83 18.41 16.18
C VAL A 113 -47.51 18.05 17.51
N ALA A 114 -47.24 16.87 18.06
CA ALA A 114 -47.78 16.45 19.35
C ALA A 114 -47.32 17.41 20.47
N ASN A 115 -46.04 17.78 20.48
CA ASN A 115 -45.49 18.74 21.44
C ASN A 115 -46.12 20.14 21.31
N ASP A 116 -46.26 20.66 20.09
CA ASP A 116 -46.78 22.00 19.83
C ASP A 116 -48.29 22.11 20.13
N THR A 117 -49.03 21.01 19.96
CA THR A 117 -50.48 20.96 20.20
C THR A 117 -50.86 20.42 21.58
N GLY A 118 -49.88 19.98 22.38
CA GLY A 118 -50.10 19.36 23.68
C GLY A 118 -50.85 18.01 23.62
N ARG A 119 -50.92 17.38 22.44
CA ARG A 119 -51.54 16.06 22.25
C ARG A 119 -50.60 14.94 22.70
N ASN A 120 -51.18 13.77 23.00
CA ASN A 120 -50.39 12.57 23.25
C ASN A 120 -49.60 12.18 22.00
N ALA A 121 -48.28 11.99 22.16
CA ALA A 121 -47.36 11.68 21.07
C ALA A 121 -47.65 10.35 20.37
N ILE A 122 -48.13 9.33 21.09
CA ILE A 122 -48.45 8.02 20.52
C ILE A 122 -49.70 8.11 19.65
N ASP A 123 -50.73 8.84 20.09
CA ASP A 123 -51.96 9.02 19.32
C ASP A 123 -51.69 9.76 18.00
N VAL A 124 -50.88 10.84 18.06
CA VAL A 124 -50.49 11.59 16.85
C VAL A 124 -49.61 10.76 15.90
N LEU A 125 -48.73 9.91 16.45
CA LEU A 125 -47.92 8.98 15.65
C LEU A 125 -48.77 7.92 14.96
N ASP A 126 -49.76 7.36 15.65
CA ASP A 126 -50.67 6.37 15.09
C ASP A 126 -51.56 6.98 13.99
N ASP A 127 -52.08 8.20 14.23
CA ASP A 127 -52.86 8.97 13.26
C ASP A 127 -52.08 9.30 11.97
N GLU A 128 -50.83 9.77 12.08
CA GLU A 128 -50.07 10.26 10.93
C GLU A 128 -49.28 9.17 10.18
N ILE A 129 -48.81 8.14 10.89
CA ILE A 129 -47.82 7.16 10.39
C ILE A 129 -48.34 5.73 10.51
N GLY A 130 -49.10 5.44 11.56
CA GLY A 130 -49.53 4.11 11.96
C GLY A 130 -48.46 3.41 12.80
N TRP A 131 -48.78 3.09 14.06
CA TRP A 131 -47.89 2.43 15.00
C TRP A 131 -47.40 1.08 14.46
N HIS A 132 -48.30 0.32 13.82
CA HIS A 132 -47.97 -0.96 13.20
C HIS A 132 -46.89 -0.84 12.12
N ARG A 133 -46.93 0.22 11.31
CA ARG A 133 -45.96 0.46 10.24
C ARG A 133 -44.56 0.75 10.77
N LEU A 134 -44.47 1.42 11.91
CA LEU A 134 -43.19 1.64 12.60
C LEU A 134 -42.61 0.33 13.14
N LEU A 135 -43.46 -0.54 13.69
CA LEU A 135 -43.04 -1.87 14.16
C LEU A 135 -42.58 -2.79 13.02
N GLU A 136 -43.28 -2.77 11.88
CA GLU A 136 -42.87 -3.51 10.69
C GLU A 136 -41.54 -3.02 10.11
N ALA A 137 -41.28 -1.71 10.14
CA ALA A 137 -40.04 -1.12 9.63
C ALA A 137 -38.85 -1.31 10.58
N LYS A 138 -39.08 -1.55 11.88
CA LYS A 138 -38.02 -1.71 12.89
C LYS A 138 -36.93 -2.72 12.48
N PRO A 139 -37.22 -4.00 12.14
CA PRO A 139 -36.18 -4.96 11.78
C PRO A 139 -35.39 -4.55 10.53
N GLU A 140 -36.05 -3.92 9.55
CA GLU A 140 -35.40 -3.42 8.33
C GLU A 140 -34.40 -2.31 8.69
N VAL A 141 -34.82 -1.33 9.49
CA VAL A 141 -33.96 -0.22 9.94
C VAL A 141 -32.81 -0.72 10.84
N GLU A 142 -33.07 -1.67 11.74
CA GLU A 142 -32.03 -2.27 12.60
C GLU A 142 -30.98 -3.01 11.76
N ALA A 143 -31.41 -3.81 10.78
CA ALA A 143 -30.51 -4.49 9.86
C ALA A 143 -29.65 -3.48 9.08
N MET A 144 -30.27 -2.41 8.57
CA MET A 144 -29.56 -1.35 7.85
C MET A 144 -28.47 -0.66 8.68
N VAL A 145 -28.70 -0.45 9.97
CA VAL A 145 -27.71 0.16 10.88
C VAL A 145 -26.56 -0.81 11.17
N GLN A 146 -26.84 -2.09 11.34
CA GLN A 146 -25.81 -3.12 11.56
C GLN A 146 -24.93 -3.32 10.31
N ASP A 147 -25.52 -3.22 9.12
CA ASP A 147 -24.86 -3.42 7.84
C ASP A 147 -24.28 -2.15 7.20
N ALA A 148 -24.38 -1.01 7.89
CA ALA A 148 -24.40 0.32 7.30
C ALA A 148 -23.16 0.70 6.47
N ASP A 149 -21.98 0.14 6.75
CA ASP A 149 -20.82 0.34 5.88
C ASP A 149 -19.69 -0.62 6.25
N PRO A 150 -19.54 -1.78 5.59
CA PRO A 150 -18.40 -2.64 5.87
C PRO A 150 -17.10 -1.91 5.48
N ASP A 151 -16.18 -1.81 6.43
CA ASP A 151 -14.87 -1.18 6.21
C ASP A 151 -14.15 -1.86 5.03
N PRO A 152 -13.54 -1.10 4.09
CA PRO A 152 -12.83 -1.68 2.96
C PRO A 152 -11.77 -2.72 3.34
N LEU A 153 -11.18 -2.61 4.54
CA LEU A 153 -10.23 -3.60 5.05
C LEU A 153 -10.89 -4.96 5.29
N VAL A 154 -12.11 -4.96 5.84
CA VAL A 154 -12.89 -6.19 6.11
C VAL A 154 -13.24 -6.86 4.79
N LEU A 155 -13.77 -6.09 3.84
CA LEU A 155 -14.09 -6.58 2.49
C LEU A 155 -12.85 -7.08 1.73
N ALA A 156 -11.70 -6.43 1.91
CA ALA A 156 -10.43 -6.88 1.33
C ALA A 156 -9.98 -8.21 1.95
N ALA A 157 -10.14 -8.39 3.25
CA ALA A 157 -9.75 -9.61 3.96
C ALA A 157 -10.58 -10.85 3.57
N GLU A 158 -11.76 -10.70 2.96
CA GLU A 158 -12.50 -11.83 2.36
C GLU A 158 -11.67 -12.60 1.32
N HIS A 159 -10.78 -11.91 0.60
CA HIS A 159 -9.89 -12.53 -0.40
C HIS A 159 -8.49 -12.82 0.16
N TYR A 160 -8.38 -13.01 1.47
CA TYR A 160 -7.11 -13.24 2.14
C TYR A 160 -6.33 -14.45 1.59
N GLY A 161 -7.00 -15.57 1.33
CA GLY A 161 -6.34 -16.83 0.94
C GLY A 161 -5.40 -16.69 -0.27
N PRO A 162 -5.89 -16.23 -1.44
CA PRO A 162 -5.05 -16.00 -2.62
C PRO A 162 -3.95 -14.97 -2.39
N VAL A 163 -4.24 -13.87 -1.68
CA VAL A 163 -3.28 -12.80 -1.39
C VAL A 163 -2.13 -13.32 -0.53
N ARG A 164 -2.45 -14.08 0.52
CA ARG A 164 -1.49 -14.66 1.46
C ARG A 164 -0.46 -15.54 0.78
N LYS A 165 -0.88 -16.42 -0.16
CA LYS A 165 0.04 -17.33 -0.86
C LYS A 165 1.14 -16.57 -1.60
N TYR A 166 0.78 -15.48 -2.28
CA TYR A 166 1.74 -14.62 -2.96
C TYR A 166 2.53 -13.75 -1.97
N ALA A 167 1.85 -13.12 -1.02
CA ALA A 167 2.44 -12.19 -0.07
C ALA A 167 3.51 -12.85 0.81
N ALA A 168 3.29 -14.09 1.27
CA ALA A 168 4.28 -14.82 2.05
C ALA A 168 5.60 -14.98 1.28
N GLY A 169 5.54 -15.48 0.04
CA GLY A 169 6.73 -15.61 -0.80
C GLY A 169 7.37 -14.28 -1.15
N PHE A 170 6.57 -13.23 -1.38
CA PHE A 170 7.06 -11.88 -1.64
C PHE A 170 7.82 -11.29 -0.46
N LEU A 171 7.24 -11.37 0.75
CA LEU A 171 7.89 -10.87 1.94
C LEU A 171 9.19 -11.63 2.20
N GLU A 172 9.20 -12.97 2.12
CA GLU A 172 10.43 -13.76 2.32
C GLU A 172 11.51 -13.43 1.29
N THR A 173 11.14 -13.26 0.03
CA THR A 173 12.09 -13.01 -1.06
C THR A 173 12.77 -11.66 -0.92
N PHE A 174 12.10 -10.61 -0.48
CA PHE A 174 12.65 -9.26 -0.52
C PHE A 174 13.14 -8.76 0.85
N THR A 175 14.24 -8.02 0.82
CA THR A 175 14.75 -7.26 1.95
C THR A 175 14.29 -5.82 1.80
N PHE A 176 13.45 -5.39 2.73
CA PHE A 176 12.90 -4.05 2.78
C PHE A 176 13.75 -3.18 3.70
N ARG A 177 14.00 -1.95 3.29
CA ARG A 177 14.75 -0.95 4.06
C ARG A 177 13.92 0.32 4.21
N SER A 178 14.22 1.08 5.26
CA SER A 178 13.61 2.37 5.51
C SER A 178 14.65 3.33 6.08
N SER A 179 14.43 4.62 5.89
CA SER A 179 15.24 5.70 6.48
C SER A 179 15.02 5.81 8.00
N ARG A 180 13.94 5.22 8.52
CA ARG A 180 13.62 5.21 9.94
C ARG A 180 14.39 4.10 10.68
N ARG A 181 15.14 4.46 11.72
CA ARG A 181 15.94 3.51 12.53
C ARG A 181 15.11 2.40 13.19
N HIS A 182 13.90 2.71 13.64
CA HIS A 182 12.96 1.76 14.26
C HIS A 182 11.61 1.83 13.56
N ASP A 183 11.55 1.28 12.35
CA ASP A 183 10.33 1.34 11.56
C ASP A 183 9.28 0.30 12.03
N PRO A 184 8.08 0.73 12.48
CA PRO A 184 7.05 -0.19 12.95
C PRO A 184 6.53 -1.12 11.85
N LEU A 185 6.55 -0.69 10.58
CA LEU A 185 6.13 -1.51 9.46
C LEU A 185 7.16 -2.62 9.17
N LEU A 186 8.45 -2.32 9.24
CA LEU A 186 9.49 -3.35 9.08
C LEU A 186 9.44 -4.37 10.23
N ALA A 187 9.15 -3.94 11.46
CA ALA A 187 8.92 -4.84 12.58
C ALA A 187 7.68 -5.74 12.35
N ALA A 188 6.59 -5.18 11.81
CA ALA A 188 5.40 -5.95 11.44
C ALA A 188 5.70 -6.98 10.34
N ILE A 189 6.45 -6.60 9.30
CA ILE A 189 6.90 -7.50 8.24
C ILE A 189 7.75 -8.63 8.82
N GLY A 190 8.71 -8.33 9.70
CA GLY A 190 9.51 -9.34 10.39
C GLY A 190 8.66 -10.33 11.20
N THR A 191 7.63 -9.82 11.89
CA THR A 191 6.66 -10.67 12.60
C THR A 191 5.90 -11.58 11.62
N LEU A 192 5.44 -11.05 10.49
CA LEU A 192 4.73 -11.83 9.46
C LEU A 192 5.61 -12.91 8.84
N LYS A 193 6.90 -12.61 8.57
CA LYS A 193 7.89 -13.60 8.10
C LYS A 193 8.02 -14.77 9.09
N THR A 194 8.25 -14.46 10.37
CA THR A 194 8.33 -15.47 11.44
C THR A 194 7.05 -16.30 11.57
N LEU A 195 5.88 -15.67 11.44
CA LEU A 195 4.60 -16.40 11.48
C LEU A 195 4.38 -17.28 10.24
N ASN A 196 4.92 -16.88 9.08
CA ASN A 196 4.84 -17.64 7.84
C ASN A 196 5.77 -18.86 7.88
N SER A 197 7.03 -18.68 8.28
CA SER A 197 8.00 -19.75 8.40
C SER A 197 7.61 -20.79 9.46
N ALA A 198 7.06 -20.35 10.59
CA ALA A 198 6.58 -21.24 11.66
C ALA A 198 5.17 -21.81 11.42
N GLY A 199 4.49 -21.45 10.32
CA GLY A 199 3.12 -21.90 10.02
C GLY A 199 2.06 -21.46 11.05
N ARG A 200 2.36 -20.50 11.91
CA ARG A 200 1.51 -20.10 13.05
C ARG A 200 0.34 -19.23 12.61
N ARG A 201 -0.89 -19.66 12.85
CA ARG A 201 -2.10 -18.91 12.41
C ARG A 201 -2.52 -17.77 13.32
N ILE A 202 -2.05 -17.76 14.56
CA ILE A 202 -2.45 -16.80 15.59
C ILE A 202 -1.51 -15.60 15.58
N LEU A 203 -2.08 -14.39 15.59
CA LEU A 203 -1.32 -13.16 15.75
C LEU A 203 -0.98 -12.96 17.24
N PRO A 204 0.29 -12.67 17.60
CA PRO A 204 0.65 -12.36 18.98
C PRO A 204 -0.07 -11.10 19.48
N GLU A 205 -0.41 -11.04 20.78
CA GLU A 205 -1.06 -9.87 21.38
C GLU A 205 -0.21 -8.59 21.24
N ARG A 206 1.11 -8.72 21.33
CA ARG A 206 2.07 -7.62 21.19
C ARG A 206 2.54 -7.41 19.74
N ALA A 207 1.73 -7.78 18.74
CA ALA A 207 2.08 -7.56 17.35
C ALA A 207 2.29 -6.07 17.05
N PRO A 208 3.29 -5.69 16.23
CA PRO A 208 3.50 -4.30 15.85
C PRO A 208 2.29 -3.75 15.08
N VAL A 209 1.78 -2.61 15.53
CA VAL A 209 0.62 -1.91 14.91
C VAL A 209 0.85 -0.41 14.71
N GLY A 210 2.05 0.10 14.99
CA GLY A 210 2.37 1.53 14.88
C GLY A 210 2.29 2.08 13.45
N HIS A 211 2.30 1.21 12.44
CA HIS A 211 2.10 1.58 11.03
C HIS A 211 0.63 1.62 10.60
N LEU A 212 -0.30 1.21 11.47
CA LEU A 212 -1.72 1.07 11.15
C LEU A 212 -2.53 2.29 11.60
N THR A 213 -3.62 2.57 10.88
CA THR A 213 -4.59 3.61 11.26
C THR A 213 -5.34 3.22 12.55
N ALA A 214 -5.91 4.20 13.25
CA ALA A 214 -6.73 3.94 14.43
C ALA A 214 -7.92 3.00 14.12
N GLN A 215 -8.57 3.21 12.98
CA GLN A 215 -9.68 2.39 12.50
C GLN A 215 -9.25 0.93 12.25
N ALA A 216 -8.13 0.71 11.55
CA ALA A 216 -7.63 -0.63 11.30
C ALA A 216 -7.28 -1.37 12.61
N ARG A 217 -6.69 -0.66 13.58
CA ARG A 217 -6.40 -1.21 14.91
C ARG A 217 -7.68 -1.65 15.62
N LYS A 218 -8.73 -0.80 15.62
CA LYS A 218 -10.02 -1.13 16.22
C LYS A 218 -10.61 -2.42 15.62
N LEU A 219 -10.52 -2.59 14.31
CA LEU A 219 -11.05 -3.79 13.63
C LEU A 219 -10.23 -5.05 13.92
N ILE A 220 -8.90 -4.95 13.97
CA ILE A 220 -8.01 -6.09 14.24
C ILE A 220 -8.22 -6.64 15.66
N PHE A 221 -8.45 -5.76 16.64
CA PHE A 221 -8.61 -6.12 18.05
C PHE A 221 -10.07 -6.04 18.51
N ALA A 222 -11.04 -6.15 17.60
CA ALA A 222 -12.46 -6.10 17.94
C ALA A 222 -12.90 -7.30 18.80
N ASP A 223 -12.32 -8.47 18.51
CA ASP A 223 -12.60 -9.72 19.22
C ASP A 223 -11.52 -10.04 20.27
N ALA A 224 -11.81 -11.01 21.15
CA ALA A 224 -10.89 -11.48 22.19
C ALA A 224 -9.54 -11.99 21.62
N LYS A 225 -9.52 -12.43 20.35
CA LYS A 225 -8.29 -12.82 19.65
C LYS A 225 -8.06 -11.88 18.46
N PRO A 226 -6.86 -11.30 18.32
CA PRO A 226 -6.56 -10.42 17.20
C PRO A 226 -6.70 -11.13 15.83
N ASP A 227 -7.38 -10.50 14.86
CA ASP A 227 -7.53 -11.08 13.52
C ASP A 227 -6.24 -10.88 12.71
N ARG A 228 -5.50 -11.98 12.54
CA ARG A 228 -4.29 -12.05 11.71
C ARG A 228 -4.55 -11.59 10.27
N ARG A 229 -5.70 -11.94 9.67
CA ARG A 229 -6.00 -11.64 8.27
C ARG A 229 -6.10 -10.14 8.06
N LEU A 230 -6.82 -9.45 8.95
CA LEU A 230 -6.95 -8.00 8.92
C LEU A 230 -5.59 -7.32 9.13
N HIS A 231 -4.80 -7.80 10.10
CA HIS A 231 -3.45 -7.28 10.34
C HIS A 231 -2.53 -7.43 9.12
N GLU A 232 -2.52 -8.61 8.51
CA GLU A 232 -1.67 -8.91 7.35
C GLU A 232 -2.08 -8.07 6.14
N ILE A 233 -3.38 -8.01 5.80
CA ILE A 233 -3.86 -7.19 4.67
C ILE A 233 -3.59 -5.69 4.91
N ALA A 234 -3.82 -5.18 6.12
CA ALA A 234 -3.54 -3.78 6.44
C ALA A 234 -2.03 -3.47 6.37
N THR A 235 -1.19 -4.40 6.80
CA THR A 235 0.27 -4.29 6.72
C THR A 235 0.74 -4.28 5.26
N LEU A 236 0.18 -5.11 4.39
CA LEU A 236 0.49 -5.12 2.96
C LEU A 236 0.00 -3.85 2.26
N ALA A 237 -1.14 -3.29 2.68
CA ALA A 237 -1.61 -1.98 2.20
C ALA A 237 -0.63 -0.86 2.55
N ALA A 238 -0.21 -0.79 3.81
CA ALA A 238 0.78 0.18 4.28
C ALA A 238 2.13 0.03 3.55
N LEU A 239 2.57 -1.21 3.31
CA LEU A 239 3.78 -1.50 2.54
C LEU A 239 3.68 -1.01 1.11
N ARG A 240 2.56 -1.26 0.41
CA ARG A 240 2.33 -0.74 -0.94
C ARG A 240 2.45 0.78 -0.97
N ASP A 241 1.80 1.47 -0.05
CA ASP A 241 1.77 2.93 -0.07
C ASP A 241 3.16 3.51 0.20
N ARG A 242 3.93 2.89 1.11
CA ARG A 242 5.30 3.32 1.43
C ARG A 242 6.35 2.93 0.39
N LEU A 243 6.13 1.86 -0.38
CA LEU A 243 6.93 1.56 -1.58
C LEU A 243 6.67 2.59 -2.68
N ARG A 244 5.44 3.09 -2.80
CA ARG A 244 5.09 4.11 -3.81
C ARG A 244 5.58 5.50 -3.45
N SER A 245 5.67 5.84 -2.16
CA SER A 245 6.21 7.13 -1.69
C SER A 245 7.74 7.15 -1.64
N GLY A 246 8.41 5.98 -1.70
CA GLY A 246 9.85 5.88 -1.51
C GLY A 246 10.30 5.86 -0.04
N ASP A 247 9.36 5.86 0.93
CA ASP A 247 9.66 5.74 2.37
C ASP A 247 10.22 4.37 2.76
N ILE A 248 9.91 3.35 1.95
CA ILE A 248 10.49 2.02 2.00
C ILE A 248 10.99 1.68 0.61
N TRP A 249 12.17 1.07 0.55
CA TRP A 249 12.77 0.58 -0.68
C TRP A 249 13.16 -0.89 -0.57
N VAL A 250 13.45 -1.49 -1.72
CA VAL A 250 13.82 -2.90 -1.82
C VAL A 250 15.27 -3.00 -2.27
N GLU A 251 16.08 -3.76 -1.52
CA GLU A 251 17.46 -4.01 -1.92
C GLU A 251 17.50 -4.75 -3.27
N GLY A 252 18.37 -4.27 -4.17
CA GLY A 252 18.49 -4.80 -5.53
C GLY A 252 17.46 -4.27 -6.52
N SER A 253 16.56 -3.38 -6.10
CA SER A 253 15.67 -2.68 -7.01
C SER A 253 16.38 -1.51 -7.69
N ARG A 254 15.99 -1.18 -8.93
CA ARG A 254 16.39 0.06 -9.59
C ARG A 254 15.30 1.12 -9.51
N ALA A 255 14.02 0.73 -9.55
CA ALA A 255 12.89 1.65 -9.49
C ALA A 255 12.45 2.02 -8.07
N PHE A 256 12.62 1.12 -7.10
CA PHE A 256 12.23 1.29 -5.69
C PHE A 256 13.48 1.47 -4.85
N ARG A 257 14.10 2.66 -4.97
CA ARG A 257 15.32 3.08 -4.25
C ARG A 257 15.02 4.26 -3.33
N PRO A 258 15.86 4.51 -2.31
CA PRO A 258 15.67 5.67 -1.43
C PRO A 258 15.70 6.96 -2.26
N MET A 259 14.75 7.86 -1.98
CA MET A 259 14.66 9.15 -2.68
C MET A 259 15.94 9.98 -2.52
N ASP A 260 16.67 9.81 -1.41
CA ASP A 260 17.94 10.50 -1.14
C ASP A 260 19.03 10.16 -2.17
N GLU A 261 19.00 8.99 -2.83
CA GLU A 261 19.94 8.65 -3.93
C GLU A 261 19.70 9.49 -5.20
N GLN A 262 18.50 10.06 -5.36
CA GLN A 262 18.18 10.95 -6.47
C GLN A 262 18.56 12.41 -6.18
N LEU A 263 18.90 12.70 -4.92
CA LEU A 263 19.26 14.04 -4.47
C LEU A 263 20.77 14.19 -4.40
N MET A 264 21.24 15.43 -4.58
CA MET A 264 22.63 15.76 -4.30
C MET A 264 22.95 15.47 -2.83
N PRO A 265 24.08 14.82 -2.51
CA PRO A 265 24.49 14.60 -1.13
C PRO A 265 24.54 15.92 -0.37
N ARG A 266 23.99 15.94 0.85
CA ARG A 266 23.97 17.14 1.72
C ARG A 266 25.34 17.84 1.86
N PRO A 267 26.47 17.11 2.00
CA PRO A 267 27.78 17.76 2.07
C PRO A 267 28.13 18.49 0.76
N THR A 268 27.88 17.86 -0.38
CA THR A 268 28.09 18.45 -1.70
C THR A 268 27.21 19.67 -1.92
N PHE A 269 25.93 19.58 -1.55
CA PHE A 269 25.01 20.71 -1.60
C PHE A 269 25.47 21.87 -0.72
N ALA A 270 25.91 21.58 0.51
CA ALA A 270 26.42 22.61 1.41
C ALA A 270 27.69 23.28 0.85
N ALA A 271 28.59 22.52 0.21
CA ALA A 271 29.78 23.05 -0.43
C ALA A 271 29.45 23.96 -1.63
N LEU A 272 28.61 23.49 -2.56
CA LEU A 272 28.17 24.29 -3.72
C LEU A 272 27.34 25.50 -3.30
N LYS A 273 26.55 25.36 -2.22
CA LYS A 273 25.86 26.49 -1.61
C LYS A 273 26.87 27.49 -1.06
N ALA A 274 27.92 27.08 -0.36
CA ALA A 274 28.92 28.01 0.15
C ALA A 274 29.71 28.71 -0.98
N SER A 275 30.00 28.04 -2.08
CA SER A 275 30.82 28.55 -3.20
C SER A 275 30.06 29.32 -4.29
N ASP A 276 28.79 29.63 -4.05
CA ASP A 276 27.87 30.22 -5.04
C ASP A 276 27.68 29.43 -6.36
N ASP A 277 28.06 28.16 -6.39
CA ASP A 277 28.14 27.34 -7.61
C ASP A 277 26.99 26.32 -7.70
N LEU A 278 25.80 26.70 -7.24
CA LEU A 278 24.62 25.82 -7.33
C LEU A 278 24.04 25.78 -8.76
N GLY A 279 24.52 26.63 -9.68
CA GLY A 279 24.03 26.71 -11.06
C GLY A 279 22.56 27.10 -11.16
N LEU A 280 22.00 27.71 -10.11
CA LEU A 280 20.62 28.21 -10.11
C LEU A 280 20.61 29.55 -10.84
N GLY A 281 19.89 29.64 -11.97
CA GLY A 281 19.77 30.87 -12.76
C GLY A 281 18.89 31.95 -12.11
N VAL A 282 18.87 32.02 -10.78
CA VAL A 282 18.07 32.98 -9.99
C VAL A 282 18.89 33.52 -8.82
N PRO A 283 18.71 34.80 -8.44
CA PRO A 283 19.29 35.35 -7.23
C PRO A 283 18.92 34.54 -5.98
N ARG A 284 19.87 34.39 -5.06
CA ARG A 284 19.67 33.66 -3.80
C ARG A 284 18.88 34.44 -2.76
N ASP A 285 18.91 35.77 -2.87
CA ASP A 285 18.11 36.63 -2.02
C ASP A 285 16.67 36.65 -2.54
N ALA A 286 15.75 36.23 -1.68
CA ALA A 286 14.33 36.21 -1.99
C ALA A 286 13.82 37.61 -2.33
N VAL A 287 14.38 38.67 -1.72
CA VAL A 287 13.99 40.04 -2.02
C VAL A 287 14.48 40.41 -3.43
N ALA A 288 15.78 40.24 -3.73
CA ALA A 288 16.33 40.49 -5.06
C ALA A 288 15.61 39.70 -6.18
N TYR A 289 15.29 38.42 -5.95
CA TYR A 289 14.54 37.60 -6.91
C TYR A 289 13.13 38.16 -7.17
N LEU A 290 12.41 38.60 -6.13
CA LEU A 290 11.08 39.18 -6.27
C LEU A 290 11.10 40.54 -6.96
N THR A 291 12.21 41.28 -6.89
CA THR A 291 12.36 42.56 -7.59
C THR A 291 12.71 42.39 -9.07
N GLU A 292 13.46 41.35 -9.44
CA GLU A 292 13.73 40.98 -10.85
C GLU A 292 12.53 40.32 -11.56
N ALA A 293 11.64 39.67 -10.81
CA ALA A 293 10.46 38.98 -11.36
C ALA A 293 9.24 39.89 -11.60
N ARG A 294 9.38 41.21 -11.41
CA ARG A 294 8.38 42.23 -11.73
C ARG A 294 8.69 42.91 -13.05
#